data_AF-A0A0P0Y433-F1
#
_entry.id   AF-A0A0P0Y433-F1
#
_cell.length_a   1.000
_cell.length_b   1.000
_cell.length_c   1.000
_cell.angle_alpha   90.00
_cell.angle_beta   90.00
_cell.angle_gamma   90.00
#
_symmetry.space_group_name_H-M   'P 1'
#
loop_
_entity.id
_entity.type
_entity.pdbx_description
1 polymer ?
#
loop_
_entity_poly.entity_id
_entity_poly.type
_entity_poly.pdbx_seq_one_letter_code
_entity_poly.pdbx_strand_id
1 'polypeptide(L)'
;RYQPHIDHPALYVIPALTNGSVPGRYDLHLLHSNAESWISKRGLPRPHSMSHGDHSFAKVITVGGEAGTIGWVDLWKGILFCDVLKDNPVFLYVSLPPPLMATRKLRGCPRNTRDVSVIKGLIRYVELQIHIKPGSFTRGNYISNGWTVATWSRISSNPFEDWHQNCKLDASQVSFENNPVHYEKLPELLDDQGIPQLTMVRLHTGHPVLSMHDHDIVYLMTKVNYLDDKAWVLAIDMRNSTLQGVAEFNAERVIALRYAFTQSGISEYLNMLPGIKGNRKR
;
A
#
# COMPACT_ATOMS: atom_id res chain seq x y z
N ARG A 1 -39.26 -8.98 -6.46
CA ARG A 1 -38.10 -9.30 -7.33
C ARG A 1 -37.48 -7.98 -7.74
N TYR A 2 -36.34 -7.61 -7.14
CA TYR A 2 -35.58 -6.45 -7.59
C TYR A 2 -34.65 -6.94 -8.69
N GLN A 3 -34.89 -6.55 -9.94
CA GLN A 3 -33.96 -6.71 -11.04
C GLN A 3 -33.33 -5.34 -11.26
N PRO A 4 -32.05 -5.13 -10.92
CA PRO A 4 -31.37 -3.95 -11.41
C PRO A 4 -31.24 -4.12 -12.92
N HIS A 5 -32.02 -3.35 -13.69
CA HIS A 5 -31.79 -3.18 -15.11
C HIS A 5 -30.44 -2.45 -15.24
N ILE A 6 -29.38 -3.19 -15.53
CA ILE A 6 -28.12 -2.62 -16.01
C ILE A 6 -28.25 -2.63 -17.52
N ASP A 7 -28.74 -1.52 -18.08
CA ASP A 7 -29.12 -1.43 -19.51
C ASP A 7 -27.93 -1.60 -20.47
N HIS A 8 -26.69 -1.50 -19.99
CA HIS A 8 -25.50 -1.92 -20.72
C HIS A 8 -24.48 -2.52 -19.72
N PRO A 9 -24.12 -3.82 -19.82
CA PRO A 9 -23.08 -4.37 -18.95
C PRO A 9 -21.80 -3.57 -19.17
N ALA A 10 -21.21 -3.06 -18.08
CA ALA A 10 -19.96 -2.34 -18.16
C ALA A 10 -18.90 -3.22 -18.82
N LEU A 11 -18.38 -2.78 -19.97
CA LEU A 11 -17.29 -3.47 -20.65
C LEU A 11 -16.01 -3.26 -19.84
N TYR A 12 -15.27 -4.34 -19.60
CA TYR A 12 -14.00 -4.29 -18.88
C TYR A 12 -12.96 -5.16 -19.57
N VAL A 13 -11.70 -4.86 -19.29
CA VAL A 13 -10.55 -5.64 -19.76
C VAL A 13 -9.71 -6.04 -18.56
N ILE A 14 -9.37 -7.32 -18.46
CA ILE A 14 -8.45 -7.86 -17.46
C ILE A 14 -7.11 -8.11 -18.13
N PRO A 15 -6.06 -7.35 -17.80
CA PRO A 15 -4.71 -7.58 -18.29
C PRO A 15 -3.89 -8.41 -17.31
N ALA A 16 -3.21 -9.42 -17.83
CA ALA A 16 -2.27 -10.26 -17.11
C ALA A 16 -0.90 -10.25 -17.79
N LEU A 17 0.15 -10.12 -17.00
CA LEU A 17 1.54 -10.10 -17.48
C LEU A 17 2.25 -11.37 -17.01
N THR A 18 2.92 -12.04 -17.93
CA THR A 18 3.76 -13.21 -17.62
C THR A 18 5.16 -13.05 -18.22
N ASN A 19 6.12 -13.81 -17.68
CA ASN A 19 7.42 -13.93 -18.33
C ASN A 19 7.24 -14.67 -19.66
N GLY A 20 7.76 -14.10 -20.74
CA GLY A 20 7.75 -14.75 -22.03
C GLY A 20 8.71 -15.94 -22.10
N SER A 21 8.60 -16.73 -23.16
CA SER A 21 9.48 -17.89 -23.40
C SER A 21 10.95 -17.52 -23.61
N VAL A 22 11.22 -16.27 -24.00
CA VAL A 22 12.56 -15.71 -24.18
C VAL A 22 12.91 -14.84 -22.97
N PRO A 23 14.07 -15.06 -22.31
CA PRO A 23 14.51 -14.22 -21.20
C PRO A 23 14.50 -12.72 -21.54
N GLY A 24 13.98 -11.90 -20.62
CA GLY A 24 13.88 -10.45 -20.82
C GLY A 24 12.75 -10.01 -21.77
N ARG A 25 11.83 -10.91 -22.12
CA ARG A 25 10.58 -10.58 -22.80
C ARG A 25 9.38 -10.95 -21.95
N TYR A 26 8.27 -10.25 -22.15
CA TYR A 26 7.02 -10.52 -21.46
C TYR A 26 5.91 -10.89 -22.43
N ASP A 27 4.96 -11.67 -21.96
CA ASP A 27 3.71 -11.95 -22.65
C ASP A 27 2.57 -11.21 -21.92
N LEU A 28 1.81 -10.42 -22.68
CA LEU A 28 0.63 -9.70 -22.20
C LEU A 28 -0.63 -10.43 -22.65
N HIS A 29 -1.46 -10.83 -21.71
CA HIS A 29 -2.73 -11.51 -21.98
C HIS A 29 -3.90 -10.59 -21.58
N LEU A 30 -4.87 -10.42 -22.47
CA LEU A 30 -6.02 -9.55 -22.30
C LEU A 30 -7.30 -10.38 -22.38
N LEU A 31 -8.12 -10.33 -21.33
CA LEU A 31 -9.47 -10.85 -21.35
C LEU A 31 -10.45 -9.68 -21.43
N HIS A 32 -11.14 -9.56 -22.56
CA HIS A 32 -12.24 -8.62 -22.70
C HIS A 32 -13.52 -9.26 -22.16
N SER A 33 -14.36 -8.48 -21.48
CA SER A 33 -15.60 -8.97 -20.87
C SER A 33 -16.61 -9.58 -21.86
N ASN A 34 -16.47 -9.26 -23.14
CA ASN A 34 -17.29 -9.78 -24.25
C ASN A 34 -16.57 -10.84 -25.09
N ALA A 35 -15.34 -11.23 -24.72
CA ALA A 35 -14.57 -12.24 -25.44
C ALA A 35 -14.69 -13.61 -24.75
N GLU A 36 -14.73 -14.67 -25.55
CA GLU A 36 -14.73 -16.05 -25.05
C GLU A 36 -13.32 -16.55 -24.68
N SER A 37 -12.27 -15.84 -25.11
CA SER A 37 -10.88 -16.26 -24.94
C SER A 37 -9.93 -15.09 -24.71
N TRP A 38 -8.77 -15.39 -24.12
CA TRP A 38 -7.69 -14.44 -23.91
C TRP A 38 -6.97 -14.10 -25.22
N ILE A 39 -6.79 -12.81 -25.49
CA ILE A 39 -5.94 -12.31 -26.57
C ILE A 39 -4.53 -12.14 -26.02
N SER A 40 -3.53 -12.74 -26.66
CA SER A 40 -2.14 -12.73 -26.16
C SER A 40 -1.20 -12.00 -27.11
N LYS A 41 -0.46 -11.03 -26.60
CA LYS A 41 0.64 -10.33 -27.27
C LYS A 41 1.95 -10.82 -26.66
N ARG A 42 2.67 -11.67 -27.39
CA ARG A 42 3.83 -12.40 -26.87
C ARG A 42 5.15 -11.76 -27.26
N GLY A 43 6.17 -11.95 -26.44
CA GLY A 43 7.55 -11.55 -26.76
C GLY A 43 7.77 -10.03 -26.75
N LEU A 44 6.96 -9.28 -26.00
CA LEU A 44 7.10 -7.83 -25.86
C LEU A 44 8.43 -7.50 -25.15
N PRO A 45 9.23 -6.56 -25.69
CA PRO A 45 10.55 -6.27 -25.17
C PRO A 45 10.47 -5.58 -23.81
N ARG A 46 11.31 -6.01 -22.85
CA ARG A 46 11.51 -5.27 -21.60
C ARG A 46 12.09 -3.88 -21.89
N PRO A 47 11.71 -2.83 -21.13
CA PRO A 47 12.34 -1.52 -21.23
C PRO A 47 13.85 -1.58 -20.93
N HIS A 48 14.64 -0.83 -21.69
CA HIS A 48 16.10 -0.73 -21.48
C HIS A 48 16.47 -0.10 -20.13
N SER A 49 15.59 0.75 -19.57
CA SER A 49 15.78 1.38 -18.25
C SER A 49 15.59 0.41 -17.08
N MET A 50 15.02 -0.78 -17.31
CA MET A 50 14.81 -1.77 -16.28
C MET A 50 16.10 -2.55 -16.02
N SER A 51 16.49 -2.64 -14.74
CA SER A 51 17.70 -3.37 -14.35
C SER A 51 17.62 -4.86 -14.70
N HIS A 52 18.78 -5.48 -14.93
CA HIS A 52 18.87 -6.92 -15.07
C HIS A 52 18.58 -7.60 -13.72
N GLY A 53 17.84 -8.71 -13.76
CA GLY A 53 17.44 -9.50 -12.59
C GLY A 53 15.93 -9.64 -12.45
N ASP A 54 15.53 -10.57 -11.59
CA ASP A 54 14.13 -10.97 -11.43
C ASP A 54 13.30 -9.84 -10.82
N HIS A 55 12.19 -9.49 -11.46
CA HIS A 55 11.19 -8.58 -10.92
C HIS A 55 10.03 -9.38 -10.35
N SER A 56 9.61 -9.02 -9.15
CA SER A 56 8.45 -9.65 -8.48
C SER A 56 7.28 -8.69 -8.52
N PHE A 57 6.57 -8.67 -9.65
CA PHE A 57 5.36 -7.88 -9.85
C PHE A 57 4.18 -8.43 -9.04
N ALA A 58 4.14 -8.11 -7.74
CA ALA A 58 3.17 -8.67 -6.79
C ALA A 58 1.95 -7.77 -6.53
N LYS A 59 1.86 -6.63 -7.20
CA LYS A 59 0.74 -5.68 -7.12
C LYS A 59 0.47 -5.07 -8.49
N VAL A 60 -0.79 -4.71 -8.75
CA VAL A 60 -1.23 -4.02 -9.97
C VAL A 60 -1.92 -2.71 -9.57
N ILE A 61 -1.67 -1.67 -10.36
CA ILE A 61 -2.36 -0.38 -10.24
C ILE A 61 -3.00 -0.01 -11.58
N THR A 62 -4.16 0.63 -11.51
CA THR A 62 -4.85 1.15 -12.68
C THR A 62 -4.63 2.66 -12.74
N VAL A 63 -3.96 3.12 -13.79
CA VAL A 63 -3.89 4.56 -14.11
C VAL A 63 -5.14 4.96 -14.89
N GLY A 64 -5.60 4.09 -15.79
CA GLY A 64 -6.79 4.32 -16.59
C GLY A 64 -6.50 5.19 -17.80
N GLY A 65 -7.41 6.11 -18.12
CA GLY A 65 -7.37 6.90 -19.36
C GLY A 65 -7.80 6.10 -20.60
N GLU A 66 -7.88 6.78 -21.74
CA GLU A 66 -8.38 6.20 -23.00
C GLU A 66 -7.52 5.02 -23.49
N ALA A 67 -6.22 5.03 -23.18
CA ALA A 67 -5.30 3.96 -23.54
C ALA A 67 -5.36 2.73 -22.59
N GLY A 68 -6.15 2.81 -21.52
CA GLY A 68 -6.27 1.76 -20.50
C GLY A 68 -4.94 1.46 -19.83
N THR A 69 -4.23 2.48 -19.35
CA THR A 69 -2.88 2.31 -18.81
C THR A 69 -2.90 1.54 -17.47
N ILE A 70 -2.11 0.48 -17.40
CA ILE A 70 -1.95 -0.39 -16.22
C ILE A 70 -0.50 -0.40 -15.78
N GLY A 71 -0.25 -0.46 -14.48
CA GLY A 71 1.09 -0.61 -13.89
C GLY A 71 1.22 -1.90 -13.10
N TRP A 72 2.20 -2.74 -13.44
CA TRP A 72 2.64 -3.86 -12.61
C TRP A 72 3.77 -3.41 -11.69
N VAL A 73 3.58 -3.57 -10.38
CA VAL A 73 4.43 -2.98 -9.34
C VAL A 73 5.30 -4.05 -8.71
N ASP A 74 6.62 -3.87 -8.81
CA ASP A 74 7.61 -4.48 -7.93
C ASP A 74 7.94 -3.47 -6.83
N LEU A 75 7.41 -3.70 -5.63
CA LEU A 75 7.55 -2.78 -4.49
C LEU A 75 9.01 -2.60 -4.01
N TRP A 76 9.96 -3.43 -4.47
CA TRP A 76 11.38 -3.20 -4.21
C TRP A 76 12.08 -2.36 -5.28
N LYS A 77 11.54 -2.32 -6.51
CA LYS A 77 12.26 -1.81 -7.67
C LYS A 77 11.55 -0.68 -8.40
N GLY A 78 10.31 -0.87 -8.81
CA GLY A 78 9.68 0.01 -9.81
C GLY A 78 8.32 -0.45 -10.29
N ILE A 79 7.80 0.30 -11.24
CA ILE A 79 6.50 0.08 -11.87
C ILE A 79 6.71 -0.09 -13.37
N LEU A 80 6.17 -1.17 -13.92
CA LEU A 80 6.11 -1.43 -15.35
C LEU A 80 4.73 -1.03 -15.88
N PHE A 81 4.67 0.06 -16.64
CA PHE A 81 3.44 0.55 -17.27
C PHE A 81 3.24 -0.02 -18.66
N CYS A 82 1.98 -0.20 -19.04
CA CYS A 82 1.57 -0.57 -20.39
C CYS A 82 0.21 0.04 -20.72
N ASP A 83 0.10 0.59 -21.91
CA ASP A 83 -1.17 0.98 -22.51
C ASP A 83 -1.81 -0.25 -23.16
N VAL A 84 -2.68 -0.93 -22.41
CA VAL A 84 -3.14 -2.27 -22.81
C VAL A 84 -4.15 -2.25 -23.95
N LEU A 85 -4.81 -1.11 -24.19
CA LEU A 85 -5.80 -0.94 -25.26
C LEU A 85 -5.17 -0.49 -26.59
N LYS A 86 -3.87 -0.20 -26.64
CA LYS A 86 -3.17 0.11 -27.89
C LYS A 86 -2.86 -1.17 -28.67
N ASP A 87 -2.91 -1.10 -29.99
CA ASP A 87 -2.58 -2.23 -30.87
C ASP A 87 -1.14 -2.71 -30.67
N ASN A 88 -0.20 -1.78 -30.52
CA ASN A 88 1.21 -2.04 -30.27
C ASN A 88 1.60 -1.54 -28.87
N PRO A 89 1.31 -2.32 -27.81
CA PRO A 89 1.64 -1.92 -26.45
C PRO A 89 3.15 -1.82 -26.27
N VAL A 90 3.59 -0.72 -25.68
CA VAL A 90 4.98 -0.49 -25.31
C VAL A 90 5.06 -0.43 -23.80
N PHE A 91 6.05 -1.12 -23.24
CA PHE A 91 6.34 -1.02 -21.83
C PHE A 91 7.14 0.23 -21.51
N LEU A 92 6.75 0.90 -20.43
CA LEU A 92 7.50 1.98 -19.81
C LEU A 92 7.85 1.57 -18.38
N TYR A 93 9.10 1.74 -17.97
CA TYR A 93 9.54 1.42 -16.61
C TYR A 93 9.90 2.69 -15.85
N VAL A 94 9.40 2.80 -14.62
CA VAL A 94 9.68 3.88 -13.68
C VAL A 94 10.17 3.28 -12.37
N SER A 95 11.38 3.64 -11.94
CA SER A 95 11.93 3.20 -10.64
C SER A 95 11.16 3.82 -9.48
N LEU A 96 11.05 3.09 -8.36
CA LEU A 96 10.58 3.67 -7.10
C LEU A 96 11.63 4.61 -6.51
N PRO A 97 11.25 5.53 -5.59
CA PRO A 97 12.20 6.35 -4.88
C PRO A 97 13.31 5.53 -4.20
N PRO A 98 14.52 6.09 -4.06
CA PRO A 98 15.58 5.46 -3.27
C PRO A 98 15.10 5.16 -1.84
N PRO A 99 15.58 4.07 -1.20
CA PRO A 99 15.19 3.74 0.17
C PRO A 99 15.47 4.89 1.15
N LEU A 100 14.56 5.14 2.09
CA LEU A 100 14.74 6.15 3.17
C LEU A 100 16.08 6.05 3.90
N MET A 101 16.59 4.83 4.05
CA MET A 101 17.90 4.54 4.62
C MET A 101 18.74 3.80 3.59
N ALA A 102 19.72 4.48 3.01
CA ALA A 102 20.59 3.95 1.96
C ALA A 102 21.36 2.69 2.40
N THR A 103 21.66 2.53 3.69
CA THR A 103 22.39 1.39 4.24
C THR A 103 21.50 0.17 4.50
N ARG A 104 20.17 0.31 4.40
CA ARG A 104 19.22 -0.75 4.71
C ARG A 104 19.23 -1.80 3.60
N LYS A 105 19.55 -3.05 3.95
CA LYS A 105 19.31 -4.19 3.06
C LYS A 105 17.81 -4.44 2.97
N LEU A 106 17.23 -4.22 1.79
CA LEU A 106 15.85 -4.53 1.47
C LEU A 106 15.65 -6.06 1.57
N ARG A 107 14.89 -6.52 2.57
CA ARG A 107 14.68 -7.94 2.86
C ARG A 107 13.25 -8.19 3.30
N GLY A 108 12.78 -9.41 3.07
CA GLY A 108 11.44 -9.85 3.44
C GLY A 108 10.38 -9.43 2.43
N CYS A 109 9.12 -9.52 2.86
CA CYS A 109 7.99 -9.09 2.03
C CYS A 109 7.97 -7.56 1.93
N PRO A 110 8.00 -6.97 0.72
CA PRO A 110 8.00 -5.52 0.57
C PRO A 110 6.71 -4.88 1.10
N ARG A 111 5.58 -5.61 1.08
CA ARG A 111 4.29 -5.15 1.61
C ARG A 111 4.33 -4.85 3.11
N ASN A 112 5.35 -5.30 3.84
CA ASN A 112 5.51 -4.97 5.26
C ASN A 112 6.04 -3.54 5.46
N THR A 113 6.60 -2.92 4.42
CA THR A 113 7.27 -1.63 4.51
C THR A 113 6.93 -0.68 3.38
N ARG A 114 6.27 -1.12 2.31
CA ARG A 114 6.07 -0.33 1.10
C ARG A 114 4.72 -0.58 0.49
N ASP A 115 4.13 0.47 -0.07
CA ASP A 115 2.92 0.37 -0.86
C ASP A 115 2.84 1.44 -1.94
N VAL A 116 2.02 1.19 -2.96
CA VAL A 116 1.79 2.10 -4.10
C VAL A 116 0.30 2.15 -4.42
N SER A 117 -0.27 3.35 -4.58
CA SER A 117 -1.66 3.52 -5.01
C SER A 117 -1.77 4.57 -6.12
N VAL A 118 -2.93 4.64 -6.76
CA VAL A 118 -3.27 5.71 -7.70
C VAL A 118 -4.56 6.36 -7.21
N ILE A 119 -4.54 7.67 -7.11
CA ILE A 119 -5.70 8.47 -6.68
C ILE A 119 -5.73 9.76 -7.50
N LYS A 120 -6.86 10.05 -8.16
CA LYS A 120 -7.09 11.27 -8.96
C LYS A 120 -5.93 11.63 -9.91
N GLY A 121 -5.37 10.63 -10.61
CA GLY A 121 -4.28 10.84 -11.58
C GLY A 121 -2.88 11.01 -10.95
N LEU A 122 -2.74 10.89 -9.64
CA LEU A 122 -1.45 10.85 -8.95
C LEU A 122 -1.10 9.42 -8.55
N ILE A 123 0.12 9.00 -8.87
CA ILE A 123 0.70 7.78 -8.31
C ILE A 123 1.31 8.17 -6.97
N ARG A 124 0.91 7.47 -5.92
CA ARG A 124 1.44 7.64 -4.56
C ARG A 124 2.28 6.43 -4.18
N TYR A 125 3.33 6.68 -3.43
CA TYR A 125 4.21 5.67 -2.85
C TYR A 125 4.39 5.97 -1.36
N VAL A 126 4.45 4.93 -0.54
CA VAL A 126 4.77 5.02 0.88
C VAL A 126 5.90 4.07 1.22
N GLU A 127 6.81 4.53 2.08
CA GLU A 127 7.85 3.72 2.70
C GLU A 127 7.79 3.87 4.22
N LEU A 128 7.74 2.74 4.91
CA LEU A 128 7.81 2.61 6.35
C LEU A 128 9.14 1.98 6.74
N GLN A 129 9.92 2.73 7.51
CA GLN A 129 11.17 2.32 8.10
C GLN A 129 10.96 2.03 9.59
N ILE A 130 11.03 0.75 9.97
CA ILE A 130 11.01 0.33 11.37
C ILE A 130 12.37 0.58 12.03
N HIS A 131 12.36 1.12 13.24
CA HIS A 131 13.54 1.29 14.09
C HIS A 131 13.54 0.24 15.19
N ILE A 132 14.71 -0.35 15.41
CA ILE A 132 14.90 -1.43 16.37
C ILE A 132 15.87 -0.95 17.44
N LYS A 133 15.57 -1.21 18.72
CA LYS A 133 16.50 -0.90 19.82
C LYS A 133 17.83 -1.64 19.57
N PRO A 134 18.97 -0.94 19.50
CA PRO A 134 20.26 -1.58 19.26
C PRO A 134 20.51 -2.75 20.23
N GLY A 135 20.97 -3.89 19.70
CA GLY A 135 21.26 -5.10 20.49
C GLY A 135 20.04 -5.93 20.90
N SER A 136 18.80 -5.49 20.63
CA SER A 136 17.60 -6.23 21.03
C SER A 136 17.22 -7.40 20.11
N PHE A 137 17.78 -7.45 18.90
CA PHE A 137 17.41 -8.47 17.92
C PHE A 137 17.92 -9.86 18.32
N THR A 138 17.01 -10.76 18.68
CA THR A 138 17.32 -12.13 19.13
C THR A 138 16.33 -13.13 18.56
N ARG A 139 16.81 -14.11 17.79
CA ARG A 139 16.00 -15.19 17.19
C ARG A 139 14.72 -14.73 16.47
N GLY A 140 14.79 -13.59 15.77
CA GLY A 140 13.64 -13.01 15.05
C GLY A 140 12.78 -12.04 15.87
N ASN A 141 12.94 -12.02 17.20
CA ASN A 141 12.34 -11.02 18.08
C ASN A 141 13.20 -9.76 18.12
N TYR A 142 12.58 -8.61 18.39
CA TYR A 142 13.26 -7.35 18.62
C TYR A 142 12.41 -6.44 19.50
N ILE A 143 13.01 -5.39 20.06
CA ILE A 143 12.27 -4.32 20.75
C ILE A 143 12.10 -3.18 19.76
N SER A 144 10.84 -2.78 19.50
CA SER A 144 10.53 -1.61 18.67
C SER A 144 11.08 -0.33 19.31
N ASN A 145 11.69 0.53 18.50
CA ASN A 145 12.24 1.82 18.93
C ASN A 145 11.75 2.95 18.00
N GLY A 146 10.50 2.84 17.58
CA GLY A 146 9.83 3.75 16.67
C GLY A 146 9.87 3.30 15.22
N TRP A 147 9.36 4.17 14.38
CA TRP A 147 9.34 4.01 12.94
C TRP A 147 9.24 5.39 12.29
N THR A 148 9.71 5.47 11.06
CA THR A 148 9.54 6.63 10.19
C THR A 148 8.71 6.20 9.00
N VAL A 149 7.68 6.97 8.65
CA VAL A 149 6.92 6.76 7.43
C VAL A 149 7.06 8.00 6.55
N ALA A 150 7.26 7.79 5.25
CA ALA A 150 7.33 8.86 4.28
C ALA A 150 6.48 8.53 3.06
N THR A 151 5.96 9.57 2.42
CA THR A 151 5.12 9.48 1.24
C THR A 151 5.72 10.26 0.08
N TRP A 152 5.53 9.76 -1.13
CA TRP A 152 5.91 10.41 -2.37
C TRP A 152 4.75 10.37 -3.36
N SER A 153 4.76 11.31 -4.29
CA SER A 153 3.80 11.38 -5.38
C SER A 153 4.49 11.73 -6.69
N ARG A 154 3.86 11.32 -7.79
CA ARG A 154 4.15 11.82 -9.15
C ARG A 154 2.89 11.79 -10.00
N ILE A 155 2.80 12.62 -11.03
CA ILE A 155 1.70 12.56 -12.01
C ILE A 155 1.76 11.24 -12.80
N SER A 156 0.62 10.57 -12.89
CA SER A 156 0.51 9.26 -13.56
C SER A 156 0.62 9.32 -15.09
N SER A 157 0.17 10.42 -15.70
CA SER A 157 0.15 10.62 -17.15
C SER A 157 1.47 11.12 -17.72
N ASN A 158 2.38 11.62 -16.88
CA ASN A 158 3.66 12.17 -17.31
C ASN A 158 4.81 11.22 -16.97
N PRO A 159 5.37 10.50 -17.96
CA PRO A 159 6.46 9.56 -17.72
C PRO A 159 7.77 10.25 -17.29
N PHE A 160 7.92 11.54 -17.60
CA PHE A 160 9.14 12.33 -17.32
C PHE A 160 9.14 13.00 -15.96
N GLU A 161 8.04 12.90 -15.21
CA GLU A 161 7.97 13.49 -13.87
C GLU A 161 8.66 12.60 -12.84
N ASP A 162 9.54 13.21 -12.06
CA ASP A 162 10.21 12.56 -10.94
C ASP A 162 9.30 12.41 -9.72
N TRP A 163 9.73 11.57 -8.78
CA TRP A 163 9.04 11.44 -7.51
C TRP A 163 9.29 12.65 -6.62
N HIS A 164 8.21 13.23 -6.10
CA HIS A 164 8.26 14.30 -5.10
C HIS A 164 7.93 13.73 -3.73
N GLN A 165 8.83 13.90 -2.75
CA GLN A 165 8.51 13.53 -1.36
C GLN A 165 7.51 14.53 -0.80
N ASN A 166 6.35 14.05 -0.33
CA ASN A 166 5.29 14.89 0.21
C ASN A 166 5.46 15.12 1.71
N CYS A 167 5.58 14.04 2.48
CA CYS A 167 5.65 14.08 3.94
C CYS A 167 6.64 13.04 4.46
N LYS A 168 7.20 13.30 5.65
CA LYS A 168 8.00 12.36 6.43
C LYS A 168 7.65 12.56 7.90
N LEU A 169 7.33 11.48 8.58
CA LEU A 169 6.79 11.51 9.94
C LEU A 169 7.41 10.39 10.76
N ASP A 170 7.93 10.75 11.94
CA ASP A 170 8.39 9.79 12.94
C ASP A 170 7.27 9.43 13.92
N ALA A 171 7.32 8.22 14.47
CA ALA A 171 6.33 7.72 15.42
C ALA A 171 6.08 8.67 16.61
N SER A 172 7.14 9.33 17.10
CA SER A 172 7.08 10.27 18.23
C SER A 172 6.42 11.62 17.89
N GLN A 173 6.23 11.92 16.60
CA GLN A 173 5.63 13.17 16.13
C GLN A 173 4.13 13.05 15.92
N VAL A 174 3.56 11.84 15.99
CA VAL A 174 2.12 11.62 15.82
C VAL A 174 1.37 12.18 17.03
N SER A 175 0.57 13.22 16.81
CA SER A 175 -0.29 13.80 17.83
C SER A 175 -1.58 13.00 18.03
N PHE A 176 -1.97 12.88 19.29
CA PHE A 176 -3.25 12.35 19.74
C PHE A 176 -4.24 13.47 20.13
N GLU A 177 -3.97 14.75 19.90
CA GLU A 177 -4.81 15.78 20.53
C GLU A 177 -6.19 15.92 19.88
N ASN A 178 -6.32 15.59 18.60
CA ASN A 178 -7.50 15.96 17.81
C ASN A 178 -8.68 14.96 17.85
N ASN A 179 -8.56 13.82 18.54
CA ASN A 179 -9.58 12.75 18.47
C ASN A 179 -9.60 11.76 19.67
N PRO A 180 -9.81 12.25 20.91
CA PRO A 180 -9.62 11.50 22.17
C PRO A 180 -10.24 10.09 22.18
N VAL A 181 -11.41 9.94 21.58
CA VAL A 181 -12.23 8.73 21.60
C VAL A 181 -11.58 7.55 20.86
N HIS A 182 -10.69 7.80 19.90
CA HIS A 182 -10.04 6.70 19.17
C HIS A 182 -8.84 6.10 19.91
N TYR A 183 -8.22 6.85 20.83
CA TYR A 183 -6.97 6.42 21.48
C TYR A 183 -7.19 5.41 22.58
N GLU A 184 -8.34 5.44 23.25
CA GLU A 184 -8.72 4.51 24.32
C GLU A 184 -8.71 3.03 23.85
N LYS A 185 -8.73 2.79 22.53
CA LYS A 185 -8.63 1.46 21.96
C LYS A 185 -7.20 0.91 21.90
N LEU A 186 -6.18 1.78 21.96
CA LEU A 186 -4.80 1.36 21.96
C LEU A 186 -4.35 0.98 23.38
N PRO A 187 -3.55 -0.09 23.52
CA PRO A 187 -3.02 -0.48 24.80
C PRO A 187 -1.95 0.53 25.26
N GLU A 188 -2.04 0.94 26.52
CA GLU A 188 -0.96 1.66 27.19
C GLU A 188 0.23 0.71 27.43
N LEU A 189 1.44 1.22 27.25
CA LEU A 189 2.67 0.47 27.44
C LEU A 189 3.49 1.10 28.56
N LEU A 190 4.03 0.28 29.47
CA LEU A 190 4.81 0.74 30.63
C LEU A 190 6.12 1.39 30.21
N ASP A 191 6.30 2.70 30.41
CA ASP A 191 7.54 3.42 30.13
C ASP A 191 8.75 2.86 30.92
N ASP A 192 9.92 3.47 30.76
CA ASP A 192 11.14 3.02 31.46
C ASP A 192 11.04 3.18 33.00
N GLN A 193 10.08 3.97 33.49
CA GLN A 193 9.75 4.15 34.92
C GLN A 193 8.62 3.23 35.38
N GLY A 194 8.05 2.40 34.50
CA GLY A 194 6.94 1.51 34.81
C GLY A 194 5.57 2.20 34.82
N ILE A 195 5.45 3.40 34.27
CA ILE A 195 4.20 4.15 34.18
C ILE A 195 3.53 3.80 32.85
N PRO A 196 2.26 3.34 32.83
CA PRO A 196 1.51 3.16 31.59
C PRO A 196 1.46 4.46 30.78
N GLN A 197 1.94 4.40 29.54
CA GLN A 197 1.89 5.53 28.61
C GLN A 197 1.46 5.06 27.23
N LEU A 198 0.57 5.82 26.59
CA LEU A 198 0.27 5.63 25.19
C LEU A 198 1.47 6.09 24.35
N THR A 199 2.05 5.18 23.56
CA THR A 199 3.19 5.50 22.71
C THR A 199 3.18 4.70 21.41
N MET A 200 3.42 5.39 20.30
CA MET A 200 3.60 4.77 18.99
C MET A 200 5.02 4.20 18.80
N VAL A 201 5.97 4.62 19.65
CA VAL A 201 7.39 4.28 19.53
C VAL A 201 7.63 2.80 19.85
N ARG A 202 6.89 2.27 20.84
CA ARG A 202 7.11 0.90 21.31
C ARG A 202 6.25 -0.14 20.62
N LEU A 203 5.29 0.28 19.81
CA LEU A 203 4.47 -0.63 19.05
C LEU A 203 5.26 -1.20 17.86
N HIS A 204 5.03 -2.47 17.56
CA HIS A 204 5.54 -3.13 16.38
C HIS A 204 4.66 -2.78 15.19
N THR A 205 5.13 -1.85 14.37
CA THR A 205 4.36 -1.29 13.27
C THR A 205 4.88 -1.79 11.93
N GLY A 206 3.96 -2.08 11.01
CA GLY A 206 4.25 -2.59 9.68
C GLY A 206 3.11 -2.32 8.71
N HIS A 207 3.28 -2.84 7.50
CA HIS A 207 2.22 -2.94 6.51
C HIS A 207 1.53 -1.60 6.21
N PRO A 208 2.27 -0.60 5.69
CA PRO A 208 1.66 0.65 5.29
C PRO A 208 0.74 0.40 4.08
N VAL A 209 -0.42 1.06 4.07
CA VAL A 209 -1.35 1.06 2.94
C VAL A 209 -1.82 2.49 2.71
N LEU A 210 -1.73 2.96 1.48
CA LEU A 210 -2.20 4.29 1.11
C LEU A 210 -3.73 4.30 1.00
N SER A 211 -4.38 5.35 1.51
CA SER A 211 -5.82 5.54 1.31
C SER A 211 -6.14 5.75 -0.19
N MET A 212 -7.24 5.15 -0.64
CA MET A 212 -7.78 5.34 -2.00
C MET A 212 -8.68 6.57 -2.11
N HIS A 213 -9.08 7.17 -0.98
CA HIS A 213 -10.03 8.29 -0.94
C HIS A 213 -9.38 9.60 -0.48
N ASP A 214 -8.31 9.51 0.30
CA ASP A 214 -7.63 10.66 0.89
C ASP A 214 -6.12 10.65 0.57
N HIS A 215 -5.60 11.80 0.13
CA HIS A 215 -4.21 11.96 -0.31
C HIS A 215 -3.21 12.07 0.84
N ASP A 216 -3.67 12.28 2.07
CA ASP A 216 -2.80 12.48 3.22
C ASP A 216 -2.92 11.33 4.23
N ILE A 217 -3.91 10.43 4.08
CA ILE A 217 -4.05 9.27 4.99
C ILE A 217 -3.20 8.08 4.56
N VAL A 218 -2.44 7.55 5.52
CA VAL A 218 -1.75 6.25 5.46
C VAL A 218 -2.28 5.37 6.59
N TYR A 219 -2.64 4.13 6.25
CA TYR A 219 -3.01 3.11 7.23
C TYR A 219 -1.79 2.29 7.60
N LEU A 220 -1.55 2.09 8.91
CA LEU A 220 -0.48 1.23 9.42
C LEU A 220 -1.07 0.10 10.26
N MET A 221 -0.50 -1.10 10.15
CA MET A 221 -0.78 -2.20 11.08
C MET A 221 0.14 -2.08 12.28
N THR A 222 -0.37 -2.32 13.48
CA THR A 222 0.47 -2.33 14.68
C THR A 222 0.06 -3.41 15.68
N LYS A 223 1.02 -3.86 16.49
CA LYS A 223 0.83 -4.83 17.59
C LYS A 223 1.69 -4.42 18.80
N VAL A 224 1.32 -4.84 20.01
CA VAL A 224 2.14 -4.63 21.21
C VAL A 224 3.41 -5.47 21.14
N ASN A 225 3.24 -6.78 20.98
CA ASN A 225 4.27 -7.68 20.53
C ASN A 225 3.91 -8.15 19.13
N TYR A 226 4.86 -8.19 18.21
CA TYR A 226 4.56 -8.60 16.84
C TYR A 226 4.02 -10.04 16.70
N LEU A 227 4.19 -10.88 17.72
CA LEU A 227 3.62 -12.23 17.81
C LEU A 227 2.23 -12.29 18.44
N ASP A 228 1.68 -11.18 18.92
CA ASP A 228 0.35 -11.17 19.54
C ASP A 228 -0.76 -11.45 18.53
N ASP A 229 -1.85 -12.02 19.04
CA ASP A 229 -3.08 -12.29 18.31
C ASP A 229 -3.97 -11.05 18.16
N LYS A 230 -3.67 -9.96 18.87
CA LYS A 230 -4.37 -8.68 18.74
C LYS A 230 -3.53 -7.71 17.92
N ALA A 231 -4.19 -6.99 17.03
CA ALA A 231 -3.58 -5.95 16.24
C ALA A 231 -4.53 -4.76 16.06
N TRP A 232 -3.95 -3.63 15.68
CA TRP A 232 -4.69 -2.41 15.39
C TRP A 232 -4.32 -1.89 14.02
N VAL A 233 -5.31 -1.33 13.33
CA VAL A 233 -5.10 -0.49 12.14
C VAL A 233 -5.18 0.96 12.59
N LEU A 234 -4.13 1.71 12.26
CA LEU A 234 -3.98 3.13 12.58
C LEU A 234 -4.20 3.93 11.29
N ALA A 235 -5.13 4.88 11.29
CA ALA A 235 -5.26 5.84 10.21
C ALA A 235 -4.47 7.11 10.57
N ILE A 236 -3.38 7.38 9.87
CA ILE A 236 -2.49 8.52 10.16
C ILE A 236 -2.66 9.56 9.07
N ASP A 237 -3.00 10.78 9.48
CA ASP A 237 -2.91 11.96 8.63
C ASP A 237 -1.46 12.43 8.60
N MET A 238 -0.83 12.19 7.46
CA MET A 238 0.57 12.51 7.20
C MET A 238 0.84 14.00 7.09
N ARG A 239 -0.15 14.81 6.69
CA ARG A 239 -0.01 16.26 6.54
C ARG A 239 -0.07 16.94 7.90
N ASN A 240 -1.06 16.59 8.70
CA ASN A 240 -1.29 17.20 10.01
C ASN A 240 -0.56 16.46 11.14
N SER A 241 0.14 15.36 10.85
CA SER A 241 0.86 14.54 11.84
C SER A 241 -0.06 14.04 12.96
N THR A 242 -1.28 13.62 12.64
CA THR A 242 -2.31 13.25 13.63
C THR A 242 -2.84 11.84 13.41
N LEU A 243 -3.19 11.16 14.50
CA LEU A 243 -3.90 9.89 14.42
C LEU A 243 -5.41 10.15 14.25
N GLN A 244 -5.96 9.80 13.09
CA GLN A 244 -7.35 10.03 12.72
C GLN A 244 -8.30 8.92 13.15
N GLY A 245 -7.77 7.70 13.37
CA GLY A 245 -8.61 6.57 13.74
C GLY A 245 -7.82 5.34 14.14
N VAL A 246 -8.47 4.50 14.94
CA VAL A 246 -7.95 3.22 15.42
C VAL A 246 -9.04 2.16 15.32
N ALA A 247 -8.70 1.01 14.72
CA ALA A 247 -9.56 -0.17 14.68
C ALA A 247 -8.78 -1.40 15.19
N GLU A 248 -9.27 -2.03 16.26
CA GLU A 248 -8.76 -3.33 16.71
C GLU A 248 -9.29 -4.44 15.80
N PHE A 249 -8.45 -5.44 15.52
CA PHE A 249 -8.86 -6.67 14.85
C PHE A 249 -8.10 -7.88 15.41
N ASN A 250 -8.70 -9.06 15.27
CA ASN A 250 -8.06 -10.31 15.61
C ASN A 250 -7.10 -10.74 14.48
N ALA A 251 -5.84 -10.92 14.85
CA ALA A 251 -4.70 -11.23 14.00
C ALA A 251 -4.11 -12.63 14.28
N GLU A 252 -4.86 -13.56 14.88
CA GLU A 252 -4.47 -14.98 15.12
C GLU A 252 -3.90 -15.67 13.86
N ARG A 253 -4.41 -15.31 12.68
CA ARG A 253 -3.95 -15.88 11.39
C ARG A 253 -2.77 -15.12 10.78
N VAL A 254 -2.34 -14.03 11.40
CA VAL A 254 -1.28 -13.14 10.91
C VAL A 254 -0.02 -13.39 11.73
N ILE A 255 0.82 -14.29 11.23
CA ILE A 255 2.16 -14.51 11.79
C ILE A 255 2.96 -13.21 11.63
N ALA A 256 3.49 -12.68 12.73
CA ALA A 256 4.26 -11.44 12.76
C ALA A 256 3.44 -10.24 12.25
N LEU A 257 4.03 -9.45 11.36
CA LEU A 257 3.42 -8.30 10.66
C LEU A 257 3.11 -8.63 9.19
N ARG A 258 2.69 -9.86 8.90
CA ARG A 258 2.23 -10.23 7.56
C ARG A 258 0.98 -9.42 7.17
N TYR A 259 0.73 -9.30 5.87
CA TYR A 259 -0.39 -8.52 5.36
C TYR A 259 -1.73 -9.02 5.93
N ALA A 260 -2.50 -8.11 6.49
CA ALA A 260 -3.79 -8.41 7.12
C ALA A 260 -4.96 -7.68 6.41
N PHE A 261 -4.66 -6.57 5.72
CA PHE A 261 -5.63 -5.80 4.97
C PHE A 261 -5.02 -5.36 3.63
N THR A 262 -5.83 -4.75 2.78
CA THR A 262 -5.37 -4.23 1.50
C THR A 262 -6.17 -2.99 1.14
N GLN A 263 -5.62 -2.17 0.25
CA GLN A 263 -6.33 -1.04 -0.31
C GLN A 263 -7.60 -1.53 -1.02
N SER A 264 -8.70 -0.82 -0.86
CA SER A 264 -9.94 -1.10 -1.58
C SER A 264 -10.66 0.19 -1.89
N GLY A 265 -11.15 0.32 -3.12
CA GLY A 265 -12.08 1.36 -3.51
C GLY A 265 -13.55 0.95 -3.35
N ILE A 266 -13.83 -0.25 -2.80
CA ILE A 266 -15.19 -0.80 -2.76
C ILE A 266 -16.20 0.13 -2.07
N SER A 267 -15.74 0.91 -1.09
CA SER A 267 -16.53 1.92 -0.37
C SER A 267 -17.16 2.97 -1.28
N GLU A 268 -16.56 3.29 -2.43
CA GLU A 268 -17.14 4.23 -3.41
C GLU A 268 -18.38 3.65 -4.13
N TYR A 269 -18.50 2.32 -4.14
CA TYR A 269 -19.60 1.60 -4.78
C TYR A 269 -20.64 1.09 -3.79
N LEU A 270 -20.34 1.15 -2.49
CA LEU A 270 -21.31 0.86 -1.45
C LEU A 270 -22.13 2.13 -1.22
N ASN A 271 -23.46 2.02 -1.37
CA ASN A 271 -24.40 3.06 -0.94
C ASN A 271 -24.36 3.15 0.60
N MET A 272 -23.31 3.76 1.12
CA MET A 272 -23.17 4.10 2.53
C MET A 272 -24.13 5.26 2.79
N LEU A 273 -25.34 4.95 3.27
CA LEU A 273 -26.19 5.97 3.89
C LEU A 273 -25.33 6.69 4.93
N PRO A 274 -25.32 8.05 4.97
CA PRO A 274 -24.58 8.76 6.00
C PRO A 274 -25.03 8.21 7.35
N GLY A 275 -24.07 7.62 8.08
CA GLY A 275 -24.34 6.95 9.34
C GLY A 275 -25.12 7.89 10.24
N ILE A 276 -26.33 7.47 10.60
CA ILE A 276 -27.11 8.07 11.67
C ILE A 276 -26.14 8.22 12.85
N LYS A 277 -25.88 9.47 13.27
CA LYS A 277 -25.29 9.79 14.58
C LYS A 277 -26.23 9.23 15.65
N GLY A 278 -26.15 7.93 15.86
CA GLY A 278 -26.96 7.17 16.79
C GLY A 278 -26.06 6.68 17.89
N ASN A 279 -26.14 7.36 19.02
CA ASN A 279 -25.63 6.88 20.31
C ASN A 279 -25.84 5.36 20.42
N ARG A 280 -24.77 4.57 20.35
CA ARG A 280 -24.79 3.20 20.86
C ARG A 280 -23.97 3.16 22.13
N LYS A 281 -24.70 3.35 23.24
CA LYS A 281 -24.38 2.74 24.53
C LYS A 281 -24.43 1.22 24.36
N ARG A 282 -23.29 0.55 24.53
CA ARG A 282 -23.11 -0.64 25.37
C ARG A 282 -21.65 -1.01 25.41
#